data_AF-A0A8S3GZZ0-F1
#
_entry.id   AF-A0A8S3GZZ0-F1
#
_cell.length_a   1.000
_cell.length_b   1.000
_cell.length_c   1.000
_cell.angle_alpha   90.00
_cell.angle_beta   90.00
_cell.angle_gamma   90.00
#
_symmetry.space_group_name_H-M   'P 1'
#
loop_
_entity.id
_entity.type
_entity.pdbx_description
1 polymer ?
#
loop_
_entity_poly.entity_id
_entity_poly.type
_entity_poly.pdbx_seq_one_letter_code
_entity_poly.pdbx_strand_id
1 'polypeptide(L)' 'RAVTLASRYLIQSYGCGKSKVTHLSRVDLMGRSHEWYSKVYGSILTRSMTKLRDSFVHINTGPETKV' A
#
# COMPACT_ATOMS: atom_id res chain seq x y z
N ARG A 1 -22.28 -2.84 2.34
CA ARG A 1 -21.33 -2.08 1.48
C ARG A 1 -20.32 -1.44 2.42
N ALA A 2 -19.02 -1.61 2.18
CA ALA A 2 -18.00 -1.00 3.04
C ALA A 2 -17.95 0.52 2.86
N VAL A 3 -17.59 1.24 3.93
CA VAL A 3 -17.45 2.69 3.97
C VAL A 3 -15.96 3.03 4.09
N THR A 4 -15.40 3.70 3.08
CA THR A 4 -14.02 4.20 3.11
C THR A 4 -14.01 5.60 3.69
N LEU A 5 -13.53 5.74 4.92
CA LEU A 5 -13.41 7.04 5.60
C LEU A 5 -12.12 7.76 5.20
N ALA A 6 -11.03 7.02 5.03
CA ALA A 6 -9.78 7.54 4.52
C ALA A 6 -9.02 6.47 3.73
N SER A 7 -8.48 6.84 2.59
CA SER A 7 -7.51 6.02 1.85
C SER A 7 -6.59 6.97 1.12
N ARG A 8 -5.43 7.26 1.72
CA ARG A 8 -4.44 8.20 1.17
C ARG A 8 -3.09 7.49 1.05
N TYR A 9 -2.41 7.75 -0.06
CA TYR A 9 -1.07 7.26 -0.31
C TYR A 9 -0.10 8.41 -0.20
N LEU A 10 0.88 8.27 0.68
CA LEU A 10 2.03 9.16 0.76
C LEU A 10 3.19 8.46 0.05
N ILE A 11 3.63 9.04 -1.06
CA ILE A 11 4.75 8.54 -1.86
C ILE A 11 5.90 9.53 -1.71
N GLN A 12 7.05 9.05 -1.26
CA GLN A 12 8.23 9.86 -1.02
C GLN A 12 9.42 9.25 -1.76
N SER A 13 10.33 10.10 -2.23
CA SER A 13 11.62 9.65 -2.76
C SER A 13 12.42 8.95 -1.66
N TYR A 14 12.99 7.78 -1.96
CA TYR A 14 13.80 6.99 -1.03
C TYR A 14 15.26 6.82 -1.49
N GLY A 15 15.70 7.63 -2.47
CA GLY A 15 17.03 7.50 -3.08
C GLY A 15 17.17 6.28 -4.01
N CYS A 16 18.23 6.26 -4.83
CA CYS A 16 18.55 5.15 -5.75
C CYS A 16 17.37 4.68 -6.63
N GLY A 17 16.57 5.62 -7.15
CA GLY A 17 15.42 5.30 -8.02
C GLY A 17 14.25 4.61 -7.30
N LYS A 18 14.27 4.51 -5.96
CA LYS A 18 13.23 3.87 -5.16
C LYS A 18 12.30 4.91 -4.55
N SER A 19 11.04 4.50 -4.37
CA SER A 19 10.02 5.29 -3.67
C SER A 19 9.56 4.55 -2.42
N LYS A 20 9.38 5.28 -1.32
CA LYS A 20 8.73 4.79 -0.10
C LYS A 20 7.24 5.13 -0.19
N VAL A 21 6.40 4.12 -0.11
CA VAL A 21 4.94 4.26 -0.14
C VAL A 21 4.39 3.97 1.25
N THR A 22 3.63 4.91 1.80
CA THR A 22 2.89 4.76 3.06
C THR A 22 1.40 4.88 2.78
N HIS A 23 0.62 3.86 3.12
CA HIS A 23 -0.83 3.86 2.94
C HIS A 23 -1.54 4.16 4.27
N LEU A 24 -2.22 5.31 4.32
CA LEU A 24 -3.09 5.70 5.43
C LEU A 24 -4.51 5.27 5.09
N SER A 25 -4.95 4.18 5.72
CA SER A 25 -6.24 3.55 5.44
C SER A 25 -7.13 3.51 6.69
N ARG A 26 -8.36 3.98 6.54
CA ARG A 26 -9.45 3.87 7.51
C ARG A 26 -10.70 3.46 6.73
N VAL A 27 -11.05 2.18 6.83
CA VAL A 27 -12.21 1.59 6.15
C VAL A 27 -13.03 0.87 7.19
N ASP A 28 -14.35 1.09 7.15
CA ASP A 28 -15.31 0.28 7.89
C ASP A 28 -15.96 -0.73 6.94
N LEU A 29 -15.60 -2.00 7.09
CA LEU A 29 -16.18 -3.11 6.34
C LEU A 29 -17.58 -3.49 6.82
N MET A 30 -18.04 -2.94 7.96
CA MET A 30 -19.28 -3.25 8.67
C MET A 30 -19.41 -4.75 9.05
N GLY A 31 -19.90 -5.04 10.26
CA GLY A 31 -20.08 -6.43 10.72
C GLY A 31 -18.78 -7.18 11.07
N ARG A 32 -17.65 -6.47 11.23
CA ARG A 32 -16.42 -7.02 11.79
C ARG A 32 -16.24 -6.56 13.24
N SER A 33 -15.76 -7.45 14.09
CA SER A 33 -15.44 -7.11 15.48
C SER A 33 -14.20 -6.22 15.56
N HIS A 34 -14.07 -5.49 16.67
CA HIS A 34 -12.87 -4.69 16.95
C HIS A 34 -11.59 -5.55 16.94
N GLU A 35 -11.66 -6.74 17.52
CA GLU A 35 -10.57 -7.71 17.54
C GLU A 35 -10.14 -8.14 16.12
N TRP A 36 -11.09 -8.31 15.21
CA TRP A 36 -10.80 -8.65 13.81
C TRP A 36 -10.00 -7.54 13.12
N TYR A 37 -10.34 -6.27 13.36
CA TYR A 37 -9.58 -5.15 12.80
C TYR A 37 -8.14 -5.13 13.33
N SER A 38 -7.96 -5.40 14.62
CA SER A 38 -6.62 -5.46 15.24
C SER A 38 -5.76 -6.60 14.67
N LYS A 39 -6.35 -7.78 14.47
CA LYS A 39 -5.61 -9.00 14.10
C LYS A 39 -5.49 -9.25 12.59
N VAL A 40 -6.48 -8.87 11.80
CA VAL A 40 -6.61 -9.31 10.39
C VAL A 40 -6.43 -8.16 9.40
N TYR A 41 -6.99 -6.98 9.71
CA TYR A 41 -7.00 -5.87 8.75
C TYR A 41 -5.60 -5.41 8.36
N GLY A 42 -4.66 -5.37 9.31
CA GLY A 42 -3.25 -5.07 9.06
C GLY A 42 -2.63 -6.01 8.02
N SER A 43 -2.86 -7.32 8.15
CA SER A 43 -2.35 -8.33 7.21
C SER A 43 -2.92 -8.16 5.79
N ILE A 44 -4.19 -7.76 5.67
CA ILE A 44 -4.83 -7.46 4.38
C ILE A 44 -4.15 -6.26 3.70
N LEU A 45 -3.88 -5.19 4.45
CA LEU A 45 -3.19 -4.01 3.94
C LEU A 45 -1.74 -4.34 3.54
N THR A 46 -1.01 -5.07 4.38
CA THR A 46 0.35 -5.51 4.07
C THR A 46 0.39 -6.33 2.79
N ARG A 47 -0.51 -7.30 2.61
CA ARG A 47 -0.59 -8.09 1.38
C ARG A 47 -0.87 -7.22 0.15
N SER A 48 -1.73 -6.23 0.28
CA SER A 48 -2.03 -5.30 -0.81
C SER A 48 -0.82 -4.43 -1.18
N MET A 49 -0.05 -3.97 -0.18
CA MET A 49 1.17 -3.20 -0.40
C MET A 49 2.29 -4.05 -1.01
N THR A 50 2.41 -5.32 -0.61
CA THR A 50 3.33 -6.28 -1.23
C THR A 50 3.00 -6.47 -2.72
N LYS A 51 1.72 -6.69 -3.06
CA LYS A 51 1.29 -6.80 -4.46
C LYS A 51 1.56 -5.53 -5.25
N LEU A 52 1.33 -4.36 -4.65
CA LEU A 52 1.65 -3.08 -5.26
C LEU A 52 3.14 -3.01 -5.58
N ARG A 53 4.02 -3.32 -4.62
CA ARG A 53 5.47 -3.38 -4.84
C ARG A 53 5.83 -4.34 -5.99
N ASP A 54 5.27 -5.55 -5.97
CA ASP A 54 5.61 -6.59 -6.94
C ASP A 54 5.17 -6.22 -8.37
N SER A 55 4.11 -5.41 -8.53
CA SER A 55 3.69 -4.91 -9.85
C SER A 55 4.73 -4.00 -10.53
N PHE A 56 5.63 -3.37 -9.78
CA PHE A 56 6.68 -2.50 -10.32
C PHE A 56 7.99 -3.24 -10.61
N VAL A 57 8.14 -4.50 -10.19
CA VAL A 57 9.37 -5.29 -10.40
C VAL A 57 9.64 -5.54 -11.90
N HIS A 58 8.62 -5.45 -12.75
CA HIS A 58 8.73 -5.72 -14.19
C HIS A 58 9.18 -4.51 -15.04
N ILE A 59 9.45 -3.34 -14.44
CA ILE A 59 9.72 -2.09 -15.20
C ILE A 59 11.22 -1.76 -15.30
N ASN A 60 12.12 -2.56 -14.72
CA ASN A 60 13.56 -2.22 -14.66
C ASN A 60 14.41 -2.70 -15.86
N THR A 61 13.80 -2.96 -17.03
CA THR A 61 14.52 -3.31 -18.27
C THR A 61 14.70 -2.13 -19.22
N GLY A 62 14.60 -0.89 -18.72
CA GLY A 62 14.88 0.31 -19.51
C GLY A 62 16.21 0.93 -19.10
N PRO A 63 17.00 1.50 -20.03
CA PRO A 63 18.25 2.17 -19.68
C PRO A 63 17.93 3.35 -18.75
N GLU A 64 18.47 3.33 -17.53
CA GLU A 64 18.41 4.48 -16.63
C GLU A 64 18.91 5.71 -17.39
N THR A 65 18.01 6.63 -17.69
CA THR A 65 18.40 7.93 -18.26
C THR A 65 18.99 8.74 -17.12
N LYS A 66 20.32 8.78 -17.06
CA LYS A 66 21.05 9.75 -16.24
C LYS A 66 20.85 11.12 -16.88
N VAL A 67 20.15 12.00 -16.18
CA VAL A 67 20.08 13.44 -16.48
C VAL A 67 21.22 14.15 -15.76
#